data_AF-A0A2S1LYN9-F1
#
_entry.id   AF-A0A2S1LYN9-F1
#
_cell.length_a   1.000
_cell.length_b   1.000
_cell.length_c   1.000
_cell.angle_alpha   90.00
_cell.angle_beta   90.00
_cell.angle_gamma   90.00
#
_symmetry.space_group_name_H-M   'P 1'
#
loop_
_entity.id
_entity.type
_entity.pdbx_description
1 polymer ?
#
loop_
_entity_poly.entity_id
_entity_poly.type
_entity_poly.pdbx_seq_one_letter_code
_entity_poly.pdbx_strand_id
1 'polypeptide(L)'
;MSSIRQTFSSMSNRMISLFQNDEQLRFYKGMYKYNVETAMHDLIFSKLSYMAFIGVLFSITSDALENIYDSNLKDSGSYAKLYTASTLDFQIKDRISTDDTDYYEIVKIDTSIGYTTLILKVLSWT
;
A
#
# COMPACT_ATOMS: atom_id res chain seq x y z
N MET A 1 20.38 -19.75 7.37
CA MET A 1 20.53 -18.29 7.18
C MET A 1 19.18 -17.56 7.31
N SER A 2 18.51 -17.63 8.47
CA SER A 2 17.19 -16.98 8.66
C SER A 2 17.01 -16.21 9.97
N SER A 3 17.98 -16.24 10.89
CA SER A 3 17.83 -15.65 12.24
C SER A 3 17.73 -14.12 12.20
N ILE A 4 18.65 -13.45 11.50
CA ILE A 4 18.71 -11.98 11.47
C ILE A 4 17.45 -11.37 10.83
N ARG A 5 16.97 -11.96 9.72
CA ARG A 5 15.75 -11.47 9.04
C ARG A 5 14.50 -11.64 9.92
N GLN A 6 14.39 -12.76 10.64
CA GLN A 6 13.31 -12.99 11.60
C GLN A 6 13.37 -12.00 12.76
N THR A 7 14.56 -11.70 13.28
CA THR A 7 14.74 -10.69 14.34
C THR A 7 14.33 -9.30 13.89
N PHE A 8 14.78 -8.84 12.71
CA PHE A 8 14.40 -7.54 12.18
C PHE A 8 12.90 -7.44 11.91
N SER A 9 12.29 -8.45 11.29
CA SER A 9 10.83 -8.48 11.08
C SER A 9 10.08 -8.44 12.41
N SER A 10 10.55 -9.17 13.42
CA SER A 10 9.95 -9.16 14.77
C SER A 10 10.10 -7.80 15.45
N MET A 11 11.22 -7.11 15.28
CA MET A 11 11.43 -5.75 15.80
C MET A 11 10.57 -4.72 15.07
N SER A 12 10.47 -4.80 13.75
CA SER A 12 9.58 -3.95 12.95
C SER A 12 8.13 -4.16 13.35
N ASN A 13 7.67 -5.41 13.51
CA ASN A 13 6.34 -5.72 14.03
C ASN A 13 6.09 -5.11 15.40
N ARG A 14 7.07 -5.20 16.31
CA ARG A 14 6.97 -4.55 17.63
C ARG A 14 6.90 -3.03 17.52
N MET A 15 7.71 -2.40 16.67
CA MET A 15 7.65 -0.95 16.46
C MET A 15 6.33 -0.52 15.84
N ILE A 16 5.81 -1.26 14.87
CA ILE A 16 4.50 -1.04 14.25
C ILE A 16 3.41 -1.13 15.33
N SER A 17 3.41 -2.19 16.15
CA SER A 17 2.44 -2.38 17.24
C SER A 17 2.50 -1.34 18.37
N LEU A 18 3.62 -0.61 18.50
CA LEU A 18 3.72 0.51 19.46
C LEU A 18 2.94 1.73 19.01
N PHE A 19 2.70 1.87 17.70
CA PHE A 19 1.76 2.85 17.18
C PHE A 19 0.36 2.22 17.31
N GLN A 20 -0.44 2.72 18.25
CA GLN A 20 -1.74 2.17 18.70
C GLN A 20 -2.84 2.03 17.61
N ASN A 21 -2.51 2.23 16.33
CA ASN A 21 -3.41 2.09 15.18
C ASN A 21 -2.91 0.98 14.25
N ASP A 22 -2.84 -0.26 14.76
CA ASP A 22 -2.76 -1.44 13.90
C ASP A 22 -4.10 -1.58 13.16
N GLU A 23 -4.23 -0.90 12.02
CA GLU A 23 -5.42 -1.00 11.19
C GLU A 23 -5.34 -2.28 10.34
N GLN A 24 -6.42 -3.06 10.37
CA GLN A 24 -6.56 -4.21 9.49
C GLN A 24 -6.91 -3.69 8.09
N LEU A 25 -5.93 -3.74 7.19
CA LEU A 25 -6.04 -3.27 5.82
C LEU A 25 -6.42 -4.41 4.88
N ARG A 26 -7.10 -4.06 3.80
CA ARG A 26 -7.50 -4.98 2.74
C ARG A 26 -6.62 -4.76 1.51
N PHE A 27 -5.98 -5.82 1.03
CA PHE A 27 -5.17 -5.81 -0.18
C PHE A 27 -5.92 -6.47 -1.34
N TYR A 28 -6.03 -5.75 -2.46
CA TYR A 28 -6.69 -6.19 -3.68
C TYR A 28 -5.68 -6.31 -4.82
N LYS A 29 -5.54 -7.52 -5.37
CA LYS A 29 -4.63 -7.77 -6.48
C LYS A 29 -5.23 -7.27 -7.79
N GLY A 30 -4.52 -6.40 -8.49
CA GLY A 30 -4.90 -5.92 -9.82
C GLY A 30 -4.74 -7.02 -10.87
N MET A 31 -5.79 -7.29 -11.64
CA MET A 31 -5.78 -8.28 -12.71
C MET A 31 -6.02 -7.60 -14.06
N TYR A 32 -5.21 -7.92 -15.06
CA TYR A 32 -5.50 -7.48 -16.42
C TYR A 32 -6.48 -8.45 -17.07
N LYS A 33 -7.61 -7.93 -17.54
CA LYS A 33 -8.59 -8.68 -18.31
C LYS A 33 -8.68 -8.08 -19.70
N TYR A 34 -8.60 -8.95 -20.71
CA TYR A 34 -8.79 -8.51 -22.09
C TYR A 34 -10.23 -8.07 -22.31
N ASN A 35 -10.39 -6.85 -22.82
CA ASN A 35 -11.65 -6.26 -23.24
C ASN A 35 -11.73 -6.36 -24.77
N VAL A 36 -12.73 -7.12 -25.23
CA VAL A 36 -12.94 -7.41 -26.66
C VAL A 36 -13.45 -6.19 -27.42
N GLU A 37 -14.14 -5.26 -26.74
CA GLU A 37 -14.74 -4.07 -27.37
C GLU A 37 -13.69 -2.99 -27.66
N THR A 38 -12.73 -2.81 -26.75
CA THR A 38 -11.63 -1.84 -26.90
C THR A 38 -10.37 -2.46 -27.50
N ALA A 39 -10.35 -3.80 -27.63
CA ALA A 39 -9.17 -4.59 -27.99
C ALA A 39 -7.95 -4.33 -27.08
N MET A 40 -8.19 -3.94 -25.82
CA MET A 40 -7.16 -3.59 -24.83
C MET A 40 -7.29 -4.42 -23.56
N HIS A 41 -6.24 -4.43 -22.73
CA HIS A 41 -6.30 -5.04 -21.41
C HIS A 41 -6.68 -3.99 -20.37
N ASP A 42 -7.83 -4.20 -19.71
CA ASP A 42 -8.30 -3.33 -18.64
C ASP A 42 -7.86 -3.89 -17.28
N LEU A 43 -7.47 -2.99 -16.37
CA LEU A 43 -7.14 -3.34 -15.01
C LEU A 43 -8.43 -3.47 -14.20
N ILE A 44 -8.71 -4.67 -13.70
CA ILE A 44 -9.89 -4.98 -12.89
C ILE A 44 -9.49 -5.42 -11.47
N PHE A 45 -10.40 -5.16 -10.53
CA PHE A 45 -10.26 -5.54 -9.12
C PHE A 45 -11.51 -6.29 -8.66
N SER A 46 -11.32 -7.35 -7.86
CA SER A 46 -12.43 -8.07 -7.26
C SER A 46 -12.63 -7.62 -5.82
N LYS A 47 -13.71 -6.86 -5.54
CA LYS A 47 -14.05 -6.45 -4.17
C LYS A 47 -14.32 -7.64 -3.24
N LEU A 48 -14.74 -8.78 -3.79
CA LEU A 48 -15.06 -9.98 -3.03
C LEU A 48 -13.82 -10.81 -2.65
N SER A 49 -12.66 -10.53 -3.25
CA SER A 49 -11.44 -11.31 -3.06
C SER A 49 -10.30 -10.39 -2.64
N TYR A 50 -10.14 -10.21 -1.33
CA TYR A 50 -9.04 -9.46 -0.74
C TYR A 50 -8.25 -10.31 0.27
N MET A 51 -7.00 -9.92 0.49
CA MET A 51 -6.18 -10.46 1.58
C MET A 51 -6.08 -9.41 2.68
N ALA A 52 -6.45 -9.79 3.91
CA ALA A 52 -6.30 -8.90 5.05
C ALA A 52 -4.84 -8.90 5.55
N PHE A 53 -4.31 -7.75 5.92
CA PHE A 53 -2.99 -7.62 6.51
C PHE A 53 -2.95 -6.47 7.52
N ILE A 54 -1.92 -6.45 8.38
CA ILE A 54 -1.72 -5.40 9.37
C ILE A 54 -0.72 -4.39 8.84
N GLY A 55 -1.01 -3.11 9.02
CA GLY A 55 -0.07 -2.05 8.78
C GLY A 55 -0.48 -0.76 9.47
N VAL A 56 0.43 0.20 9.49
CA VAL A 56 0.21 1.52 10.07
C VAL A 56 0.25 2.56 8.96
N LEU A 57 -0.83 3.31 8.83
CA LEU A 57 -1.03 4.33 7.80
C LEU A 57 -0.87 5.73 8.39
N PHE A 58 -0.07 6.56 7.74
CA PHE A 58 0.14 7.95 8.09
C PHE A 58 -0.25 8.84 6.91
N SER A 59 -1.16 9.79 7.12
CA SER A 59 -1.41 10.84 6.11
C SER A 59 -0.14 11.67 5.90
N ILE A 60 0.24 11.88 4.65
CA ILE A 60 1.36 12.75 4.31
C ILE A 60 0.80 14.17 4.17
N THR A 61 1.25 15.07 5.05
CA THR A 61 0.94 16.49 4.96
C THR A 61 1.69 17.13 3.79
N SER A 62 1.20 18.26 3.27
CA SER A 62 1.80 18.96 2.12
C SER A 62 3.30 19.24 2.32
N ASP A 63 3.73 19.63 3.52
CA ASP A 63 5.13 19.91 3.85
C ASP A 63 6.02 18.66 3.83
N ALA A 64 5.47 17.50 4.22
CA ALA A 64 6.17 16.22 4.16
C ALA A 64 6.27 15.71 2.71
N LEU A 65 5.34 16.12 1.84
CA LEU A 65 5.32 15.78 0.42
C LEU A 65 6.48 16.44 -0.34
N GLU A 66 6.80 17.69 -0.01
CA GLU A 66 7.93 18.43 -0.63
C GLU A 66 9.30 17.77 -0.36
N ASN A 67 9.41 17.08 0.77
CA ASN A 67 10.62 16.36 1.17
C ASN A 67 10.72 14.97 0.52
N ILE A 68 9.64 14.46 -0.08
CA ILE A 68 9.69 13.28 -0.94
C ILE A 68 10.20 13.77 -2.30
N TYR A 69 11.51 13.62 -2.53
CA TYR A 69 12.21 13.96 -3.78
C TYR A 69 11.74 13.09 -4.97
N ASP A 70 10.46 13.17 -5.32
CA ASP A 70 9.88 12.48 -6.47
C ASP A 70 8.93 13.45 -7.17
N SER A 71 9.40 14.03 -8.28
CA SER A 71 8.75 15.11 -9.02
C SER A 71 7.34 14.75 -9.51
N ASN A 72 7.01 13.46 -9.56
CA ASN A 72 5.74 12.94 -10.07
C ASN A 72 4.65 12.83 -8.99
N LEU A 73 4.96 13.08 -7.71
CA LEU A 73 3.98 13.08 -6.62
C LEU A 73 3.35 14.46 -6.38
N LYS A 74 3.82 15.51 -7.07
CA LYS A 74 3.32 16.89 -6.91
C LYS A 74 1.89 17.13 -7.40
N ASP A 75 1.26 16.15 -8.03
CA ASP A 75 -0.17 16.23 -8.36
C ASP A 75 -1.00 16.31 -7.08
N SER A 76 -2.01 17.19 -7.08
CA SER A 76 -2.85 17.68 -5.97
C SER A 76 -3.74 16.62 -5.28
N GLY A 77 -3.26 15.39 -5.13
CA GLY A 77 -3.91 14.32 -4.39
C GLY A 77 -3.53 14.33 -2.91
N SER A 78 -4.40 13.75 -2.08
CA SER A 78 -4.01 13.35 -0.73
C SER A 78 -3.16 12.08 -0.82
N TYR A 79 -2.07 12.03 -0.06
CA TYR A 79 -1.18 10.86 -0.02
C TYR A 79 -1.07 10.30 1.39
N ALA A 80 -0.74 9.03 1.48
CA ALA A 80 -0.48 8.35 2.73
C ALA A 80 0.79 7.50 2.62
N LYS A 81 1.44 7.27 3.76
CA LYS A 81 2.59 6.37 3.89
C LYS A 81 2.17 5.20 4.76
N LEU A 82 2.36 4.00 4.24
CA LEU A 82 1.98 2.76 4.91
C LEU A 82 3.24 1.96 5.25
N TYR A 83 3.36 1.56 6.52
CA TYR A 83 4.39 0.65 6.99
C TYR A 83 3.75 -0.70 7.33
N THR A 84 4.32 -1.78 6.82
CA THR A 84 3.84 -3.14 7.10
C THR A 84 5.00 -4.13 7.14
N ALA A 85 4.93 -5.14 7.99
CA ALA A 85 5.83 -6.29 7.93
C ALA A 85 5.24 -7.45 7.11
N SER A 86 4.11 -7.23 6.44
CA SER A 86 3.47 -8.22 5.61
C SER A 86 4.40 -8.72 4.51
N THR A 87 4.32 -10.02 4.22
CA THR A 87 5.10 -10.68 3.16
C THR A 87 4.35 -10.75 1.82
N LEU A 88 3.27 -9.96 1.68
CA LEU A 88 2.51 -9.84 0.45
C LEU A 88 3.39 -9.27 -0.68
N ASP A 89 3.20 -9.81 -1.89
CA ASP A 89 3.86 -9.35 -3.11
C ASP A 89 3.11 -8.14 -3.68
N PHE A 90 3.38 -6.97 -3.11
CA PHE A 90 2.77 -5.70 -3.53
C PHE A 90 3.29 -5.27 -4.91
N GLN A 91 2.39 -4.85 -5.79
CA GLN A 91 2.71 -4.25 -7.08
C GLN A 91 2.03 -2.88 -7.22
N ILE A 92 2.62 -1.98 -8.01
CA ILE A 92 2.10 -0.61 -8.24
C ILE A 92 0.64 -0.62 -8.77
N LYS A 93 0.26 -1.65 -9.53
CA LYS A 93 -1.11 -1.82 -10.05
C LYS A 93 -2.13 -2.27 -8.99
N ASP A 94 -1.68 -2.69 -7.82
CA ASP A 94 -2.55 -3.22 -6.77
C ASP A 94 -3.18 -2.08 -5.95
N ARG A 95 -4.25 -2.41 -5.23
CA ARG A 95 -4.99 -1.44 -4.39
C ARG A 95 -5.04 -1.89 -2.95
N ILE A 96 -5.04 -0.92 -2.05
CA ILE A 96 -5.22 -1.13 -0.62
C ILE A 96 -6.46 -0.35 -0.17
N SER A 97 -7.13 -0.81 0.87
CA SER A 97 -8.22 -0.07 1.49
C SER A 97 -8.25 -0.30 2.99
N THR A 98 -8.70 0.71 3.73
CA THR A 98 -9.04 0.65 5.16
C THR A 98 -10.46 0.14 5.37
N ASP A 99 -11.36 0.31 4.38
CA ASP A 99 -12.79 0.01 4.50
C ASP A 99 -13.40 -0.42 3.14
N ASP A 100 -14.68 -0.14 2.92
CA ASP A 100 -15.38 -0.43 1.66
C ASP A 100 -15.55 0.81 0.77
N THR A 101 -15.14 1.98 1.27
CA THR A 101 -15.43 3.30 0.71
C THR A 101 -14.22 3.97 0.06
N ASP A 102 -13.09 4.03 0.78
CA ASP A 102 -11.88 4.70 0.30
C ASP A 102 -10.83 3.68 -0.11
N TYR A 103 -10.10 3.97 -1.19
CA TYR A 103 -9.01 3.12 -1.62
C TYR A 103 -7.75 3.90 -1.90
N TYR A 104 -6.66 3.17 -1.87
CA TYR A 104 -5.32 3.66 -2.01
C TYR A 104 -4.67 2.96 -3.19
N GLU A 105 -4.19 3.76 -4.15
CA GLU A 105 -3.31 3.27 -5.21
C GLU A 105 -1.87 3.31 -4.75
N ILE A 106 -1.13 2.22 -5.00
CA ILE A 106 0.26 2.11 -4.63
C ILE A 106 1.09 2.86 -5.67
N VAL A 107 1.70 3.97 -5.28
CA VAL A 107 2.51 4.78 -6.19
C VAL A 107 4.00 4.41 -6.09
N LYS A 108 4.45 4.04 -4.89
CA LYS A 108 5.84 3.66 -4.65
C LYS A 108 5.93 2.53 -3.63
N ILE A 109 6.89 1.64 -3.88
CA ILE A 109 7.20 0.51 -3.02
C ILE A 109 8.68 0.60 -2.65
N ASP A 110 8.95 0.62 -1.34
CA ASP A 110 10.28 0.52 -0.79
C ASP A 110 10.33 -0.67 0.16
N THR A 111 11.04 -1.73 -0.26
CA THR A 111 11.21 -2.94 0.52
C THR A 111 12.52 -2.87 1.28
N SER A 112 12.43 -2.81 2.61
CA SER A 112 13.57 -2.90 3.52
C SER A 112 13.61 -4.27 4.21
N ILE A 113 14.72 -4.57 4.89
CA ILE A 113 14.84 -5.84 5.62
C ILE A 113 13.89 -5.81 6.82
N GLY A 114 12.83 -6.62 6.78
CA GLY A 114 11.90 -6.83 7.88
C GLY A 114 10.62 -6.00 7.82
N TYR A 115 10.55 -5.00 6.93
CA TYR A 115 9.34 -4.22 6.69
C TYR A 115 9.32 -3.62 5.28
N THR A 116 8.11 -3.42 4.77
CA THR A 116 7.81 -2.76 3.51
C THR A 116 7.17 -1.41 3.80
N THR A 117 7.62 -0.40 3.06
CA THR A 117 7.06 0.94 3.10
C THR A 117 6.41 1.22 1.75
N LEU A 118 5.16 1.68 1.77
CA LEU A 118 4.40 2.03 0.58
C LEU A 118 4.04 3.53 0.62
N ILE A 119 4.14 4.19 -0.53
CA ILE A 119 3.52 5.50 -0.75
C ILE A 119 2.23 5.28 -1.50
N LEU A 120 1.15 5.79 -0.94
CA LEU A 120 -0.21 5.57 -1.35
C LEU A 120 -0.84 6.89 -1.79
N LYS A 121 -1.61 6.86 -2.88
CA LYS A 121 -2.47 7.97 -3.29
C LYS A 121 -3.90 7.66 -2.91
N VAL A 122 -4.56 8.55 -2.18
CA VAL A 122 -5.95 8.39 -1.76
C VAL A 122 -6.87 8.67 -2.93
N LEU A 123 -7.85 7.79 -3.14
CA LEU A 123 -8.85 7.87 -4.20
C LEU A 123 -10.22 7.47 -3.65
N SER A 124 -11.26 8.15 -4.13
CA SER A 124 -12.66 7.81 -3.83
C SER A 124 -13.19 6.81 -4.85
N TRP A 125 -13.92 5.78 -4.39
CA TRP A 125 -14.52 4.76 -5.27
C TRP A 125 -15.47 5.41 -6.27
N THR A 126 -15.03 5.50 -7.53
CA THR A 126 -15.85 5.93 -8.67
C THR A 126 -16.60 4.74 -9.27
#